data_AF-A0A837J749-F1
#
_entry.id   AF-A0A837J749-F1
#
_cell.length_a   1.000
_cell.length_b   1.000
_cell.length_c   1.000
_cell.angle_alpha   90.00
_cell.angle_beta   90.00
_cell.angle_gamma   90.00
#
_symmetry.space_group_name_H-M   'P 1'
#
loop_
_entity.id
_entity.type
_entity.pdbx_description
1 polymer ?
#
loop_
_entity_poly.entity_id
_entity_poly.type
_entity_poly.pdbx_seq_one_letter_code
_entity_poly.pdbx_strand_id
1 'polypeptide(L)'
;GYGSWIHSVSMYSGTNDALVQWWYGHNAVAFVFTTPIIALIYYFLPKESGQNVYSYKLSILAFWGLLFVYLWAGGHHLIYSTVPDWMQTMGSVMSVVLILPSWGSAINMLLTMKGEWQQLQTNTLIKFMVLASTFYMLSTIEGPIQSIKSVNAIAHFTDWIPGHVHDGVLGWVVFMIMAALYHMVPRMYKKELYSKSLMDTQFWLQTTGIVLYFTSMWIAGITQGMMWRAYDEYGSLVYSFIDTVNVLHPYYTIRAVGGLLYLIGFFIFTYNIYKTIKCGRVLDKEPVNATPVAA
;
A
#
# COMPACT_ATOMS: atom_id res chain seq x y z
N GLY A 1 2.73 31.74 -10.43
CA GLY A 1 3.62 31.99 -11.58
C GLY A 1 3.01 31.32 -12.79
N TYR A 2 3.40 31.69 -14.01
CA TYR A 2 2.97 30.94 -15.19
C TYR A 2 3.57 29.52 -15.10
N GLY A 3 2.72 28.51 -14.88
CA GLY A 3 3.16 27.13 -14.73
C GLY A 3 3.89 26.65 -15.98
N SER A 4 5.05 26.03 -15.80
CA SER A 4 5.91 25.54 -16.88
C SER A 4 6.22 24.06 -16.63
N TRP A 5 6.12 23.22 -17.66
CA TRP A 5 6.37 21.77 -17.55
C TRP A 5 7.79 21.41 -17.10
N ILE A 6 8.73 22.36 -17.22
CA ILE A 6 10.15 22.19 -16.84
C ILE A 6 10.51 22.80 -15.48
N HIS A 7 9.54 23.44 -14.81
CA HIS A 7 9.73 24.02 -13.48
C HIS A 7 8.60 23.59 -12.55
N SER A 8 8.93 23.19 -11.32
CA SER A 8 7.97 22.83 -10.27
C SER A 8 7.21 24.06 -9.71
N VAL A 9 6.75 24.96 -10.58
CA VAL A 9 5.97 26.14 -10.22
C VAL A 9 4.52 25.85 -10.56
N SER A 10 3.69 25.76 -9.52
CA SER A 10 2.25 25.54 -9.70
C SER A 10 1.58 26.70 -10.45
N MET A 11 0.52 26.36 -11.20
CA MET A 11 -0.40 27.33 -11.80
C MET A 11 -1.29 28.01 -10.75
N TYR A 12 -1.40 27.43 -9.55
CA TYR A 12 -2.16 27.96 -8.42
C TYR A 12 -1.21 28.58 -7.37
N SER A 13 -1.77 29.17 -6.32
CA SER A 13 -0.98 29.64 -5.17
C SER A 13 -1.70 29.49 -3.84
N GLY A 14 -0.92 29.39 -2.76
CA GLY A 14 -1.42 29.40 -1.37
C GLY A 14 -2.41 28.27 -1.10
N THR A 15 -3.48 28.58 -0.38
CA THR A 15 -4.51 27.62 0.03
C THR A 15 -5.18 26.90 -1.16
N ASN A 16 -5.41 27.59 -2.28
CA ASN A 16 -6.01 26.99 -3.46
C ASN A 16 -5.06 25.98 -4.12
N ASP A 17 -3.76 26.28 -4.14
CA ASP A 17 -2.75 25.35 -4.63
C ASP A 17 -2.68 24.10 -3.79
N ALA A 18 -2.66 24.26 -2.46
CA ALA A 18 -2.66 23.15 -1.52
C ALA A 18 -3.86 22.21 -1.73
N LEU A 19 -5.05 22.77 -1.98
CA LEU A 19 -6.25 22.00 -2.25
C LEU A 19 -6.18 21.23 -3.58
N VAL A 20 -5.76 21.88 -4.66
CA VAL A 20 -5.61 21.21 -5.96
C VAL A 20 -4.53 20.13 -5.87
N GLN A 21 -3.40 20.44 -5.23
CA GLN A 21 -2.28 19.53 -5.02
C GLN A 21 -2.71 18.25 -4.32
N TRP A 22 -3.48 18.34 -3.23
CA TRP A 22 -3.86 17.15 -2.47
C TRP A 22 -5.16 16.49 -2.92
N TRP A 23 -6.05 17.23 -3.59
CA TRP A 23 -7.06 16.58 -4.41
C TRP A 23 -6.39 15.68 -5.46
N TYR A 24 -5.42 16.20 -6.21
CA TYR A 24 -4.67 15.41 -7.19
C TYR A 24 -3.86 14.30 -6.52
N GLY A 25 -3.04 14.62 -5.52
CA GLY A 25 -2.10 13.68 -4.91
C GLY A 25 -2.79 12.49 -4.26
N HIS A 26 -3.88 12.74 -3.53
CA HIS A 26 -4.65 11.65 -2.93
C HIS A 26 -5.38 10.81 -3.99
N ASN A 27 -5.98 11.46 -4.98
CA ASN A 27 -6.67 10.75 -6.07
C ASN A 27 -5.72 10.02 -7.03
N ALA A 28 -4.46 10.44 -7.12
CA ALA A 28 -3.43 9.66 -7.82
C ALA A 28 -3.22 8.31 -7.11
N VAL A 29 -3.13 8.30 -5.79
CA VAL A 29 -3.09 7.04 -5.02
C VAL A 29 -4.36 6.22 -5.23
N ALA A 30 -5.53 6.86 -5.19
CA ALA A 30 -6.82 6.21 -5.45
C ALA A 30 -6.87 5.49 -6.80
N PHE A 31 -6.63 6.22 -7.89
CA PHE A 31 -6.98 5.77 -9.22
C PHE A 31 -5.80 5.17 -9.98
N VAL A 32 -4.58 5.32 -9.49
CA VAL A 32 -3.38 4.66 -10.04
C VAL A 32 -2.96 3.48 -9.16
N PHE A 33 -2.94 3.66 -7.83
CA PHE A 33 -2.35 2.69 -6.90
C PHE A 33 -3.38 1.88 -6.10
N THR A 34 -4.64 2.27 -6.06
CA THR A 34 -5.72 1.46 -5.44
C THR A 34 -6.56 0.77 -6.50
N THR A 35 -7.35 1.49 -7.27
CA THR A 35 -8.37 0.93 -8.18
C THR A 35 -7.81 -0.06 -9.22
N PRO A 36 -6.73 0.24 -9.96
CA PRO A 36 -6.16 -0.71 -10.91
C PRO A 36 -5.57 -1.95 -10.21
N ILE A 37 -4.99 -1.77 -9.03
CA ILE A 37 -4.41 -2.87 -8.26
C ILE A 37 -5.50 -3.79 -7.68
N ILE A 38 -6.64 -3.22 -7.28
CA ILE A 38 -7.86 -3.97 -6.96
C ILE A 38 -8.28 -4.78 -8.21
N ALA A 39 -8.29 -4.17 -9.39
CA ALA A 39 -8.65 -4.90 -10.61
C ALA A 39 -7.70 -6.08 -10.89
N LEU A 40 -6.39 -5.94 -10.63
CA LEU A 40 -5.43 -7.04 -10.75
C LEU A 40 -5.85 -8.23 -9.88
N ILE A 41 -6.10 -8.02 -8.59
CA ILE A 41 -6.45 -9.13 -7.69
C ILE A 41 -7.81 -9.75 -8.02
N TYR A 42 -8.79 -8.96 -8.47
CA TYR A 42 -10.08 -9.49 -8.93
C TYR A 42 -9.95 -10.42 -10.14
N TYR A 43 -8.87 -10.33 -10.90
CA TYR A 43 -8.55 -11.28 -11.96
C TYR A 43 -7.65 -12.42 -11.45
N PHE A 44 -6.49 -12.10 -10.88
CA PHE A 44 -5.45 -13.09 -10.59
C PHE A 44 -5.78 -14.02 -9.42
N LEU A 45 -6.47 -13.52 -8.38
CA LEU A 45 -6.76 -14.35 -7.22
C LEU A 45 -7.73 -15.49 -7.56
N PRO A 46 -8.94 -15.24 -8.12
CA PRO A 46 -9.83 -16.31 -8.59
C PRO A 46 -9.14 -17.27 -9.56
N LYS A 47 -8.32 -16.71 -10.47
CA LYS A 47 -7.65 -17.47 -11.50
C LYS A 47 -6.64 -18.44 -10.91
N GLU A 48 -5.83 -18.01 -9.95
CA GLU A 48 -4.79 -18.84 -9.33
C GLU A 48 -5.33 -19.77 -8.24
N SER A 49 -6.34 -19.33 -7.46
CA SER A 49 -6.92 -20.15 -6.40
C SER A 49 -7.93 -21.17 -6.90
N GLY A 50 -8.45 -21.01 -8.12
CA GLY A 50 -9.54 -21.85 -8.65
C GLY A 50 -10.90 -21.51 -8.05
N GLN A 51 -11.02 -20.40 -7.32
CA GLN A 51 -12.26 -19.98 -6.66
C GLN A 51 -13.01 -18.92 -7.46
N ASN A 52 -14.32 -18.83 -7.23
CA ASN A 52 -15.11 -17.71 -7.74
C ASN A 52 -14.96 -16.50 -6.82
N VAL A 53 -15.05 -15.28 -7.39
CA VAL A 53 -15.12 -14.05 -6.59
C VAL A 53 -16.29 -14.17 -5.60
N TYR A 54 -16.00 -13.94 -4.32
CA TYR A 54 -16.92 -14.24 -3.23
C TYR A 54 -18.29 -13.57 -3.35
N SER A 55 -18.35 -12.25 -3.57
CA SER A 55 -19.61 -11.51 -3.62
C SER A 55 -19.63 -10.43 -4.69
N TYR A 56 -20.42 -10.66 -5.74
CA TYR A 56 -20.68 -9.67 -6.79
C TYR A 56 -21.32 -8.37 -6.26
N LYS A 57 -22.27 -8.48 -5.33
CA LYS A 57 -22.94 -7.31 -4.73
C LYS A 57 -21.94 -6.44 -3.95
N LEU A 58 -21.03 -7.08 -3.22
CA LEU A 58 -19.97 -6.39 -2.50
C LEU A 58 -18.98 -5.72 -3.45
N SER A 59 -18.68 -6.35 -4.60
CA SER A 59 -17.87 -5.73 -5.66
C SER A 59 -18.49 -4.42 -6.16
N ILE A 60 -19.79 -4.41 -6.45
CA ILE A 60 -20.51 -3.20 -6.91
C ILE A 60 -20.45 -2.11 -5.85
N LEU A 61 -20.80 -2.46 -4.60
CA LEU A 61 -20.81 -1.49 -3.49
C LEU A 61 -19.42 -0.90 -3.25
N ALA A 62 -18.40 -1.76 -3.18
CA ALA A 62 -17.03 -1.34 -2.98
C ALA A 62 -16.55 -0.48 -4.14
N PHE A 63 -16.81 -0.87 -5.39
CA PHE A 63 -16.37 -0.13 -6.57
C PHE A 63 -16.97 1.29 -6.62
N TRP A 64 -18.29 1.42 -6.55
CA TRP A 64 -18.94 2.74 -6.63
C TRP A 64 -18.69 3.58 -5.39
N GLY A 65 -18.69 2.95 -4.20
CA GLY A 65 -18.35 3.64 -2.96
C GLY A 65 -16.92 4.18 -2.99
N LEU A 66 -15.96 3.41 -3.49
CA LEU A 66 -14.58 3.84 -3.60
C LEU A 66 -14.43 4.97 -4.63
N LEU A 67 -15.02 4.83 -5.83
CA LEU A 67 -14.97 5.91 -6.85
C LEU A 67 -15.54 7.24 -6.34
N PHE A 68 -16.63 7.20 -5.59
CA PHE A 68 -17.29 8.43 -5.10
C PHE A 68 -16.58 9.03 -3.88
N VAL A 69 -16.31 8.22 -2.86
CA VAL A 69 -15.83 8.73 -1.55
C VAL A 69 -14.38 9.21 -1.64
N TYR A 70 -13.53 8.52 -2.40
CA TYR A 70 -12.09 8.83 -2.47
C TYR A 70 -11.81 10.23 -3.03
N LEU A 71 -12.69 10.75 -3.90
CA LEU A 71 -12.58 12.09 -4.48
C LEU A 71 -12.50 13.22 -3.43
N TRP A 72 -13.13 13.00 -2.27
CA TRP A 72 -13.27 14.00 -1.21
C TRP A 72 -12.14 13.95 -0.18
N ALA A 73 -11.38 12.86 -0.14
CA ALA A 73 -10.43 12.59 0.93
C ALA A 73 -9.15 13.45 0.87
N GLY A 74 -8.90 14.19 -0.22
CA GLY A 74 -7.72 15.05 -0.35
C GLY A 74 -7.52 16.05 0.79
N GLY A 75 -8.62 16.56 1.39
CA GLY A 75 -8.57 17.51 2.50
C GLY A 75 -7.87 16.99 3.76
N HIS A 76 -7.73 15.67 3.94
CA HIS A 76 -7.06 15.09 5.11
C HIS A 76 -5.54 15.30 5.16
N HIS A 77 -4.93 15.74 4.05
CA HIS A 77 -3.51 16.10 3.99
C HIS A 77 -3.26 17.53 4.48
N LEU A 78 -4.33 18.28 4.73
CA LEU A 78 -4.30 19.72 4.99
C LEU A 78 -4.88 20.08 6.35
N ILE A 79 -4.93 19.10 7.26
CA ILE A 79 -5.46 19.27 8.60
C ILE A 79 -4.54 20.20 9.41
N TYR A 80 -5.15 21.14 10.14
CA TYR A 80 -4.50 22.25 10.85
C TYR A 80 -3.59 23.14 9.99
N SER A 81 -3.88 23.22 8.68
CA SER A 81 -3.20 24.15 7.77
C SER A 81 -4.01 25.44 7.55
N THR A 82 -3.58 26.27 6.59
CA THR A 82 -4.27 27.51 6.16
C THR A 82 -5.54 27.26 5.33
N VAL A 83 -5.91 26.00 5.11
CA VAL A 83 -7.16 25.62 4.42
C VAL A 83 -8.37 25.86 5.32
N PRO A 84 -9.53 26.31 4.80
CA PRO A 84 -10.74 26.50 5.60
C PRO A 84 -11.12 25.23 6.37
N ASP A 85 -11.49 25.39 7.64
CA ASP A 85 -11.76 24.27 8.55
C ASP A 85 -12.83 23.29 8.00
N TRP A 86 -13.87 23.81 7.35
CA TRP A 86 -14.94 22.99 6.77
C TRP A 86 -14.43 21.99 5.72
N MET A 87 -13.40 22.38 4.95
CA MET A 87 -12.80 21.53 3.93
C MET A 87 -11.92 20.45 4.56
N GLN A 88 -11.20 20.79 5.62
CA GLN A 88 -10.44 19.82 6.41
C GLN A 88 -11.37 18.80 7.09
N THR A 89 -12.47 19.27 7.67
CA THR A 89 -13.49 18.43 8.32
C THR A 89 -14.16 17.50 7.31
N MET A 90 -14.53 18.02 6.13
CA MET A 90 -15.10 17.19 5.07
C MET A 90 -14.12 16.11 4.61
N GLY A 91 -12.85 16.45 4.40
CA GLY A 91 -11.81 15.48 4.05
C GLY A 91 -11.66 14.39 5.11
N SER A 92 -11.59 14.77 6.39
CA SER A 92 -11.52 13.84 7.52
C SER A 92 -12.72 12.89 7.58
N VAL A 93 -13.95 13.42 7.50
CA VAL A 93 -15.17 12.62 7.56
C VAL A 93 -15.25 11.65 6.37
N MET A 94 -14.96 12.11 5.16
CA MET A 94 -15.00 11.26 3.98
C MET A 94 -13.91 10.19 4.01
N SER A 95 -12.72 10.50 4.53
CA SER A 95 -11.67 9.50 4.76
C SER A 95 -12.11 8.43 5.77
N VAL A 96 -12.84 8.78 6.83
CA VAL A 96 -13.41 7.77 7.75
C VAL A 96 -14.47 6.90 7.05
N VAL A 97 -15.36 7.51 6.27
CA VAL A 97 -16.37 6.77 5.48
C VAL A 97 -15.70 5.84 4.46
N LEU A 98 -14.54 6.22 3.92
CA LEU A 98 -13.77 5.45 2.93
C LEU A 98 -13.33 4.07 3.43
N ILE A 99 -13.31 3.83 4.75
CA ILE A 99 -13.09 2.50 5.33
C ILE A 99 -14.10 1.50 4.74
N LEU A 100 -15.38 1.88 4.64
CA LEU A 100 -16.46 0.97 4.24
C LEU A 100 -16.26 0.35 2.85
N PRO A 101 -16.09 1.14 1.76
CA PRO A 101 -15.85 0.56 0.45
C PRO A 101 -14.47 -0.11 0.35
N SER A 102 -13.44 0.43 1.00
CA SER A 102 -12.07 -0.12 0.95
C SER A 102 -12.00 -1.50 1.61
N TRP A 103 -12.60 -1.65 2.79
CA TRP A 103 -12.69 -2.95 3.46
C TRP A 103 -13.72 -3.86 2.80
N GLY A 104 -14.76 -3.32 2.17
CA GLY A 104 -15.64 -4.09 1.31
C GLY A 104 -14.87 -4.82 0.22
N SER A 105 -13.95 -4.14 -0.48
CA SER A 105 -13.11 -4.80 -1.48
C SER A 105 -12.15 -5.82 -0.86
N ALA A 106 -11.53 -5.51 0.28
CA ALA A 106 -10.59 -6.40 0.94
C ALA A 106 -11.23 -7.69 1.49
N ILE A 107 -12.40 -7.57 2.10
CA ILE A 107 -13.20 -8.71 2.57
C ILE A 107 -13.56 -9.59 1.38
N ASN A 108 -13.94 -9.00 0.24
CA ASN A 108 -14.24 -9.77 -0.98
C ASN A 108 -13.01 -10.56 -1.46
N MET A 109 -11.82 -9.96 -1.43
CA MET A 109 -10.55 -10.62 -1.78
C MET A 109 -10.27 -11.78 -0.83
N LEU A 110 -10.28 -11.57 0.48
CA LEU A 110 -9.96 -12.62 1.45
C LEU A 110 -11.01 -13.75 1.47
N LEU A 111 -12.30 -13.43 1.39
CA LEU A 111 -13.35 -14.44 1.37
C LEU A 111 -13.41 -15.23 0.05
N THR A 112 -12.79 -14.73 -1.03
CA THR A 112 -12.58 -15.52 -2.26
C THR A 112 -11.67 -16.72 -2.00
N MET A 113 -10.81 -16.69 -0.98
CA MET A 113 -9.98 -17.83 -0.56
C MET A 113 -10.70 -18.81 0.38
N LYS A 114 -11.97 -18.58 0.71
CA LYS A 114 -12.72 -19.44 1.64
C LYS A 114 -12.77 -20.87 1.12
N GLY A 115 -12.18 -21.80 1.88
CA GLY A 115 -12.09 -23.23 1.52
C GLY A 115 -10.76 -23.64 0.90
N GLU A 116 -9.93 -22.68 0.49
CA GLU A 116 -8.65 -22.91 -0.20
C GLU A 116 -7.44 -22.35 0.55
N TRP A 117 -7.59 -22.05 1.84
CA TRP A 117 -6.53 -21.47 2.66
C TRP A 117 -5.28 -22.36 2.75
N GLN A 118 -5.41 -23.68 2.54
CA GLN A 118 -4.28 -24.62 2.47
C GLN A 118 -3.28 -24.25 1.36
N GLN A 119 -3.72 -23.57 0.30
CA GLN A 119 -2.83 -23.11 -0.77
C GLN A 119 -1.76 -22.12 -0.28
N LEU A 120 -1.96 -21.45 0.86
CA LEU A 120 -0.92 -20.61 1.46
C LEU A 120 0.34 -21.40 1.85
N GLN A 121 0.26 -22.71 2.03
CA GLN A 121 1.43 -23.53 2.39
C GLN A 121 2.31 -23.83 1.16
N THR A 122 1.70 -23.94 -0.02
CA THR A 122 2.35 -24.49 -1.23
C THR A 122 2.44 -23.51 -2.40
N ASN A 123 1.60 -22.46 -2.42
CA ASN A 123 1.52 -21.49 -3.50
C ASN A 123 1.99 -20.10 -3.04
N THR A 124 3.25 -19.76 -3.35
CA THR A 124 3.85 -18.46 -3.02
C THR A 124 3.13 -17.29 -3.69
N LEU A 125 2.55 -17.48 -4.87
CA LEU A 125 1.81 -16.43 -5.57
C LEU A 125 0.55 -16.05 -4.78
N ILE A 126 -0.15 -17.05 -4.24
CA ILE A 126 -1.26 -16.85 -3.31
C ILE A 126 -0.76 -16.15 -2.03
N LYS A 127 0.41 -16.53 -1.48
CA LYS A 127 1.01 -15.82 -0.32
C LYS A 127 1.20 -14.32 -0.62
N PHE A 128 1.76 -13.96 -1.78
CA PHE A 128 1.91 -12.56 -2.19
C PHE A 128 0.57 -11.84 -2.26
N MET A 129 -0.45 -12.42 -2.93
CA MET A 129 -1.74 -11.76 -3.09
C MET A 129 -2.50 -11.59 -1.76
N VAL A 130 -2.47 -12.61 -0.90
CA VAL A 130 -3.10 -12.55 0.43
C VAL A 130 -2.38 -11.54 1.32
N LEU A 131 -1.05 -11.59 1.39
CA LEU A 131 -0.26 -10.63 2.18
C LEU A 131 -0.45 -9.20 1.67
N ALA A 132 -0.48 -9.02 0.34
CA ALA A 132 -0.78 -7.72 -0.26
C ALA A 132 -2.16 -7.21 0.14
N SER A 133 -3.18 -8.08 0.11
CA SER A 133 -4.52 -7.74 0.58
C SER A 133 -4.54 -7.36 2.06
N THR A 134 -3.71 -8.00 2.90
CA THR A 134 -3.57 -7.66 4.32
C THR A 134 -2.93 -6.28 4.50
N PHE A 135 -1.87 -5.94 3.76
CA PHE A 135 -1.29 -4.59 3.79
C PHE A 135 -2.23 -3.52 3.23
N TYR A 136 -3.05 -3.88 2.24
CA TYR A 136 -4.14 -3.03 1.78
C TYR A 136 -5.16 -2.76 2.89
N MET A 137 -5.59 -3.78 3.64
CA MET A 137 -6.48 -3.60 4.79
C MET A 137 -5.85 -2.73 5.88
N LEU A 138 -4.57 -2.96 6.18
CA LEU A 138 -3.82 -2.19 7.16
C LEU A 138 -3.77 -0.70 6.77
N SER A 139 -3.26 -0.41 5.58
CA SER A 139 -3.14 0.96 5.07
C SER A 139 -4.49 1.65 4.93
N THR A 140 -5.54 0.94 4.50
CA THR A 140 -6.90 1.50 4.37
C THR A 140 -7.70 1.59 5.68
N ILE A 141 -7.14 1.13 6.81
CA ILE A 141 -7.57 1.54 8.15
C ILE A 141 -6.71 2.66 8.69
N GLU A 142 -5.40 2.55 8.51
CA GLU A 142 -4.43 3.50 9.03
C GLU A 142 -4.63 4.90 8.44
N GLY A 143 -4.83 5.02 7.12
CA GLY A 143 -5.08 6.31 6.46
C GLY A 143 -6.31 7.03 7.06
N PRO A 144 -7.48 6.37 7.16
CA PRO A 144 -8.63 6.93 7.86
C PRO A 144 -8.37 7.29 9.34
N ILE A 145 -7.61 6.48 10.08
CA ILE A 145 -7.20 6.83 11.46
C ILE A 145 -6.35 8.11 11.46
N GLN A 146 -5.35 8.20 10.58
CA GLN A 146 -4.50 9.38 10.42
C GLN A 146 -5.27 10.61 9.90
N SER A 147 -6.42 10.41 9.25
CA SER A 147 -7.28 11.51 8.79
C SER A 147 -8.11 12.15 9.92
N ILE A 148 -8.22 11.49 11.07
CA ILE A 148 -8.91 12.06 12.24
C ILE A 148 -8.05 13.21 12.78
N LYS A 149 -8.62 14.41 12.92
CA LYS A 149 -7.85 15.61 13.26
C LYS A 149 -6.96 15.43 14.50
N SER A 150 -7.47 14.84 15.58
CA SER A 150 -6.68 14.61 16.80
C SER A 150 -5.49 13.66 16.61
N VAL A 151 -5.62 12.66 15.74
CA VAL A 151 -4.53 11.74 15.38
C VAL A 151 -3.56 12.43 14.43
N ASN A 152 -4.09 13.16 13.44
CA ASN A 152 -3.28 13.92 12.49
C ASN A 152 -2.39 14.96 13.20
N ALA A 153 -2.86 15.57 14.30
CA ALA A 153 -2.04 16.46 15.13
C ALA A 153 -0.74 15.80 15.67
N ILE A 154 -0.68 14.47 15.70
CA ILE A 154 0.51 13.69 16.08
C ILE A 154 1.21 13.14 14.83
N ALA A 155 0.45 12.66 13.84
CA ALA A 155 1.00 11.99 12.67
C ALA A 155 1.58 12.96 11.63
N HIS A 156 1.02 14.16 11.48
CA HIS A 156 1.41 15.09 10.42
C HIS A 156 2.87 15.53 10.55
N PHE A 157 3.58 15.58 9.43
CA PHE A 157 5.03 15.84 9.33
C PHE A 157 5.95 14.81 10.00
N THR A 158 5.44 13.73 10.59
CA THR A 158 6.27 12.68 11.19
C THR A 158 6.51 11.52 10.21
N ASP A 159 7.44 10.64 10.56
CA ASP A 159 7.76 9.39 9.86
C ASP A 159 6.60 8.40 9.83
N TRP A 160 5.51 8.64 10.59
CA TRP A 160 4.31 7.83 10.47
C TRP A 160 3.69 7.94 9.07
N ILE A 161 3.73 9.12 8.44
CA ILE A 161 3.18 9.31 7.08
C ILE A 161 4.01 8.55 6.03
N PRO A 162 5.35 8.65 5.98
CA PRO A 162 6.17 7.74 5.18
C PRO A 162 5.94 6.25 5.47
N GLY A 163 5.71 5.86 6.73
CA GLY A 163 5.34 4.50 7.10
C GLY A 163 4.08 4.03 6.38
N HIS A 164 2.99 4.78 6.53
CA HIS A 164 1.71 4.55 5.85
C HIS A 164 1.84 4.43 4.33
N VAL A 165 2.61 5.34 3.72
CA VAL A 165 2.87 5.31 2.27
C VAL A 165 3.56 4.02 1.87
N HIS A 166 4.58 3.57 2.61
CA HIS A 166 5.32 2.36 2.26
C HIS A 166 4.54 1.08 2.54
N ASP A 167 3.63 1.07 3.53
CA ASP A 167 2.69 -0.05 3.73
C ASP A 167 1.80 -0.24 2.50
N GLY A 168 1.24 0.85 1.97
CA GLY A 168 0.45 0.83 0.75
C GLY A 168 1.29 0.48 -0.49
N VAL A 169 2.44 1.12 -0.69
CA VAL A 169 3.23 0.95 -1.91
C VAL A 169 3.96 -0.39 -1.93
N LEU A 170 4.74 -0.70 -0.90
CA LEU A 170 5.56 -1.92 -0.88
C LEU A 170 4.73 -3.15 -0.48
N GLY A 171 3.86 -3.00 0.52
CA GLY A 171 3.04 -4.09 1.03
C GLY A 171 1.89 -4.45 0.08
N TRP A 172 1.18 -3.47 -0.47
CA TRP A 172 0.03 -3.70 -1.36
C TRP A 172 0.40 -3.65 -2.85
N VAL A 173 0.83 -2.48 -3.36
CA VAL A 173 1.00 -2.25 -4.81
C VAL A 173 2.05 -3.17 -5.41
N VAL A 174 3.26 -3.15 -4.88
CA VAL A 174 4.41 -3.86 -5.46
C VAL A 174 4.21 -5.38 -5.37
N PHE A 175 3.78 -5.90 -4.21
CA PHE A 175 3.48 -7.32 -4.07
C PHE A 175 2.39 -7.79 -5.03
N MET A 176 1.34 -7.01 -5.25
CA MET A 176 0.29 -7.37 -6.19
C MET A 176 0.79 -7.39 -7.64
N ILE A 177 1.57 -6.38 -8.04
CA ILE A 177 2.16 -6.32 -9.38
C ILE A 177 3.14 -7.47 -9.59
N MET A 178 3.97 -7.79 -8.59
CA MET A 178 4.89 -8.93 -8.67
C MET A 178 4.13 -10.26 -8.80
N ALA A 179 3.05 -10.45 -8.04
CA ALA A 179 2.20 -11.64 -8.17
C ALA A 179 1.57 -11.75 -9.57
N ALA A 180 1.03 -10.64 -10.08
CA ALA A 180 0.49 -10.56 -11.43
C ALA A 180 1.56 -10.89 -12.50
N LEU A 181 2.78 -10.39 -12.35
CA LEU A 181 3.89 -10.68 -13.27
C LEU A 181 4.34 -12.15 -13.17
N TYR A 182 4.40 -12.71 -11.96
CA TYR A 182 4.69 -14.13 -11.77
C TYR A 182 3.62 -15.04 -12.39
N HIS A 183 2.38 -14.58 -12.46
CA HIS A 183 1.32 -15.24 -13.21
C HIS A 183 1.52 -15.07 -14.73
N MET A 184 1.67 -13.83 -15.21
CA MET A 184 1.60 -13.53 -16.64
C MET A 184 2.84 -13.99 -17.41
N VAL A 185 4.05 -13.80 -16.87
CA VAL A 185 5.30 -14.03 -17.61
C VAL A 185 5.43 -15.48 -18.09
N PRO A 186 5.24 -16.52 -17.25
CA PRO A 186 5.26 -17.92 -17.72
C PRO A 186 4.30 -18.20 -18.88
N ARG A 187 3.12 -17.57 -18.87
CA ARG A 187 2.05 -17.75 -19.86
C ARG A 187 2.35 -17.03 -21.16
N MET A 188 2.76 -15.76 -21.08
CA MET A 188 3.12 -14.96 -22.26
C MET A 188 4.31 -15.55 -23.02
N TYR A 189 5.30 -16.07 -22.29
CA TYR A 189 6.51 -16.64 -22.89
C TYR A 189 6.42 -18.15 -23.13
N LYS A 190 5.31 -18.80 -22.74
CA LYS A 190 5.12 -20.26 -22.79
C LYS A 190 6.30 -21.01 -22.18
N LYS A 191 6.74 -20.56 -21.01
CA LYS A 191 7.92 -21.07 -20.31
C LYS A 191 7.60 -21.28 -18.84
N GLU A 192 8.16 -22.34 -18.25
CA GLU A 192 8.09 -22.52 -16.82
C GLU A 192 8.86 -21.43 -16.07
N LEU A 193 8.33 -21.03 -14.92
CA LEU A 193 9.03 -20.18 -13.99
C LEU A 193 10.39 -20.80 -13.64
N TYR A 194 11.45 -20.02 -13.77
CA TYR A 194 12.81 -20.49 -13.62
C TYR A 194 13.09 -21.13 -12.25
N SER A 195 12.65 -20.50 -11.16
CA SER A 195 12.79 -21.08 -9.83
C SER A 195 11.65 -20.67 -8.89
N LYS A 196 10.93 -21.66 -8.37
CA LYS A 196 9.95 -21.46 -7.28
C LYS A 196 10.64 -21.14 -5.95
N SER A 197 11.81 -21.72 -5.69
CA SER A 197 12.59 -21.45 -4.48
C SER A 197 13.04 -19.99 -4.42
N LEU A 198 13.47 -19.39 -5.54
CA LEU A 198 13.82 -17.97 -5.58
C LEU A 198 12.60 -17.08 -5.31
N MET A 199 11.42 -17.46 -5.80
CA MET A 199 10.18 -16.74 -5.51
C MET A 199 9.81 -16.81 -4.02
N ASP A 200 9.96 -17.98 -3.37
CA ASP A 200 9.75 -18.13 -1.91
C ASP A 200 10.79 -17.34 -1.10
N THR A 201 12.08 -17.38 -1.48
CA THR A 201 13.12 -16.59 -0.81
C THR A 201 12.86 -15.10 -0.94
N GLN A 202 12.49 -14.62 -2.13
CA GLN A 202 12.07 -13.25 -2.34
C GLN A 202 10.91 -12.88 -1.42
N PHE A 203 9.85 -13.71 -1.39
CA PHE A 203 8.66 -13.45 -0.58
C PHE A 203 9.03 -13.18 0.88
N TRP A 204 9.81 -14.06 1.51
CA TRP A 204 10.20 -13.91 2.90
C TRP A 204 11.15 -12.75 3.14
N LEU A 205 12.10 -12.51 2.22
CA LEU A 205 13.05 -11.42 2.34
C LEU A 205 12.35 -10.06 2.27
N GLN A 206 11.45 -9.87 1.30
CA GLN A 206 10.69 -8.64 1.17
C GLN A 206 9.65 -8.48 2.27
N THR A 207 9.00 -9.57 2.71
CA THR A 207 8.07 -9.55 3.85
C THR A 207 8.78 -9.09 5.12
N THR A 208 9.96 -9.65 5.41
CA THR A 208 10.78 -9.21 6.54
C THR A 208 11.19 -7.74 6.38
N GLY A 209 11.59 -7.35 5.17
CA GLY A 209 11.98 -5.99 4.86
C GLY A 209 10.88 -4.96 5.14
N ILE A 210 9.65 -5.22 4.65
CA ILE A 210 8.52 -4.31 4.88
C ILE A 210 8.08 -4.30 6.35
N VAL A 211 8.12 -5.44 7.05
CA VAL A 211 7.79 -5.50 8.48
C VAL A 211 8.73 -4.64 9.32
N LEU A 212 10.04 -4.71 9.05
CA LEU A 212 11.04 -3.85 9.69
C LEU A 212 10.81 -2.38 9.35
N TYR A 213 10.52 -2.07 8.08
CA TYR A 213 10.28 -0.71 7.62
C TYR A 213 9.10 -0.09 8.38
N PHE A 214 7.90 -0.69 8.31
CA PHE A 214 6.71 -0.08 8.88
C PHE A 214 6.79 0.03 10.40
N THR A 215 7.29 -1.01 11.07
CA THR A 215 7.43 -1.00 12.54
C THR A 215 8.35 0.13 12.98
N SER A 216 9.48 0.34 12.28
CA SER A 216 10.40 1.43 12.60
C SER A 216 9.78 2.81 12.37
N MET A 217 8.97 2.98 11.32
CA MET A 217 8.34 4.25 10.98
C MET A 217 7.17 4.61 11.88
N TRP A 218 6.39 3.61 12.33
CA TRP A 218 5.35 3.83 13.34
C TRP A 218 5.96 4.32 14.65
N ILE A 219 7.00 3.65 15.14
CA ILE A 219 7.65 4.05 16.39
C ILE A 219 8.28 5.44 16.21
N ALA A 220 9.04 5.65 15.14
CA ALA A 220 9.66 6.94 14.84
C ALA A 220 8.62 8.08 14.78
N GLY A 221 7.51 7.86 14.07
CA GLY A 221 6.48 8.86 13.89
C GLY A 221 5.74 9.23 15.17
N ILE A 222 5.40 8.23 15.98
CA ILE A 222 4.79 8.47 17.30
C ILE A 222 5.78 9.18 18.22
N THR A 223 7.05 8.76 18.25
CA THR A 223 8.10 9.41 19.04
C THR A 223 8.28 10.88 18.63
N GLN A 224 8.33 11.18 17.33
CA GLN A 224 8.38 12.57 16.83
C GLN A 224 7.18 13.38 17.30
N GLY A 225 5.98 12.90 17.01
CA GLY A 225 4.75 13.60 17.33
C GLY A 225 4.59 13.85 18.82
N MET A 226 5.02 12.91 19.67
CA MET A 226 5.01 13.07 21.13
C MET A 226 6.08 14.04 21.62
N MET A 227 7.32 13.96 21.12
CA MET A 227 8.41 14.84 21.55
C MET A 227 8.16 16.30 21.15
N TRP A 228 7.68 16.56 19.92
CA TRP A 228 7.45 17.92 19.42
C TRP A 228 6.34 18.67 20.16
N ARG A 229 5.43 17.96 20.83
CA ARG A 229 4.33 18.54 21.61
C ARG A 229 4.48 18.36 23.12
N ALA A 230 5.63 17.89 23.57
CA ALA A 230 5.87 17.66 24.99
C ALA A 230 6.11 19.00 25.69
N TYR A 231 5.30 19.28 26.72
CA TYR A 231 5.45 20.44 27.58
C TYR A 231 5.77 19.99 29.01
N ASP A 232 6.62 20.73 29.70
CA ASP A 232 6.88 20.54 31.12
C ASP A 232 5.77 21.14 31.99
N GLU A 233 5.93 21.05 33.31
CA GLU A 233 4.97 21.60 34.29
C GLU A 233 4.84 23.12 34.21
N TYR A 234 5.79 23.82 33.59
CA TYR A 234 5.80 25.27 33.40
C TYR A 234 5.28 25.69 32.02
N GLY A 235 4.89 24.75 31.16
CA GLY A 235 4.40 25.02 29.81
C GLY A 235 5.50 25.30 28.78
N SER A 236 6.77 24.99 29.09
CA SER A 236 7.89 25.09 28.13
C SER A 236 8.05 23.79 27.36
N LEU A 237 8.55 23.86 26.12
CA LEU A 237 8.85 22.67 25.32
C LEU A 237 9.97 21.86 25.97
N VAL A 238 9.73 20.57 26.22
CA VAL A 238 10.67 19.67 26.90
C VAL A 238 11.88 19.35 26.05
N TYR A 239 11.66 19.15 24.74
CA TYR A 239 12.69 18.71 23.80
C TYR A 239 12.97 19.77 22.76
N SER A 240 14.25 19.96 22.44
CA SER A 240 14.63 20.65 21.22
C SER A 240 14.42 19.74 20.01
N PHE A 241 14.32 20.33 18.82
CA PHE A 241 14.16 19.53 17.60
C PHE A 241 15.32 18.53 17.37
N ILE A 242 16.54 18.91 17.75
CA ILE A 242 17.72 18.04 17.58
C ILE A 242 17.68 16.83 18.51
N ASP A 243 17.06 16.93 19.68
CA ASP A 243 16.87 15.79 20.59
C ASP A 243 16.02 14.70 19.92
N THR A 244 14.93 15.10 19.27
CA THR A 244 14.11 14.18 18.48
C THR A 244 14.93 13.55 17.37
N VAL A 245 15.66 14.33 16.56
CA VAL A 245 16.48 13.78 15.46
C VAL A 245 17.47 12.73 15.95
N ASN A 246 18.14 12.98 17.09
CA ASN A 246 19.11 12.06 17.66
C ASN A 246 18.47 10.74 18.12
N VAL A 247 17.32 10.80 18.79
CA VAL A 247 16.59 9.61 19.27
C VAL A 247 16.10 8.73 18.12
N LEU A 248 15.88 9.29 16.93
CA LEU A 248 15.35 8.55 15.79
C LEU A 248 16.39 7.75 15.00
N HIS A 249 17.67 8.00 15.21
CA HIS A 249 18.74 7.37 14.42
C HIS A 249 18.65 5.83 14.36
N PRO A 250 18.34 5.11 15.46
CA PRO A 250 18.14 3.66 15.41
C PRO A 250 17.01 3.24 14.46
N TYR A 251 15.89 3.97 14.43
CA TYR A 251 14.76 3.66 13.55
C TYR A 251 15.09 3.93 12.08
N TYR A 252 15.90 4.94 11.77
CA TYR A 252 16.41 5.15 10.42
C TYR A 252 17.34 4.03 9.95
N THR A 253 18.16 3.47 10.85
CA THR A 253 18.96 2.28 10.54
C THR A 253 18.07 1.07 10.25
N ILE A 254 17.04 0.82 11.07
CA ILE A 254 16.09 -0.29 10.85
C ILE A 254 15.36 -0.11 9.52
N ARG A 255 14.88 1.12 9.23
CA ARG A 255 14.28 1.47 7.93
C ARG A 255 15.22 1.15 6.77
N ALA A 256 16.49 1.56 6.86
CA ALA A 256 17.48 1.34 5.80
C ALA A 256 17.75 -0.16 5.59
N VAL A 257 17.86 -0.93 6.67
CA VAL A 257 18.01 -2.39 6.60
C VAL A 257 16.76 -3.04 5.98
N GLY A 258 15.56 -2.65 6.42
CA GLY A 258 14.30 -3.16 5.86
C GLY A 258 14.16 -2.85 4.38
N GLY A 259 14.47 -1.62 3.97
CA GLY A 259 14.50 -1.20 2.57
C GLY A 259 15.54 -1.95 1.74
N LEU A 260 16.72 -2.23 2.29
CA LEU A 260 17.76 -3.01 1.62
C LEU A 260 17.32 -4.46 1.39
N LEU A 261 16.72 -5.11 2.39
CA LEU A 261 16.16 -6.46 2.24
C LEU A 261 15.09 -6.49 1.15
N TYR A 262 14.21 -5.48 1.13
CA TYR A 262 13.18 -5.35 0.11
C TYR A 262 13.78 -5.19 -1.30
N LEU A 263 14.83 -4.37 -1.43
CA LEU A 263 15.55 -4.13 -2.68
C LEU A 263 16.28 -5.39 -3.18
N ILE A 264 16.93 -6.14 -2.29
CA ILE A 264 17.54 -7.43 -2.65
C ILE A 264 16.46 -8.37 -3.18
N GLY A 265 15.28 -8.41 -2.55
CA GLY A 265 14.15 -9.18 -3.03
C GLY A 265 13.68 -8.74 -4.43
N PHE A 266 13.67 -7.44 -4.72
CA PHE A 266 13.39 -6.93 -6.06
C PHE A 266 14.43 -7.38 -7.11
N PHE A 267 15.71 -7.49 -6.75
CA PHE A 267 16.71 -8.06 -7.65
C PHE A 267 16.53 -9.55 -7.87
N ILE A 268 16.16 -10.32 -6.83
CA ILE A 268 15.80 -11.74 -6.95
C ILE A 268 14.61 -11.91 -7.89
N PHE A 269 13.56 -11.08 -7.72
CA PHE A 269 12.41 -11.03 -8.61
C PHE A 269 12.82 -10.83 -10.07
N THR A 270 13.57 -9.75 -10.32
CA THR A 270 14.00 -9.36 -11.66
C THR A 270 14.84 -10.45 -12.31
N TYR A 271 15.77 -11.04 -11.55
CA TYR A 271 16.59 -12.15 -12.02
C TYR A 271 15.75 -13.39 -12.36
N ASN A 272 14.79 -13.77 -11.51
CA ASN A 272 13.93 -14.94 -11.72
C ASN A 272 13.05 -14.76 -12.98
N ILE A 273 12.46 -13.58 -13.16
CA ILE A 273 11.68 -13.22 -14.36
C ILE A 273 12.57 -13.23 -15.61
N TYR A 274 13.74 -12.61 -15.56
CA TYR A 274 14.68 -12.58 -16.68
C TYR A 274 15.11 -14.00 -17.11
N LYS A 275 15.47 -14.84 -16.13
CA LYS A 275 15.85 -16.24 -16.39
C LYS A 275 14.68 -17.08 -16.88
N THR A 276 13.46 -16.79 -16.43
CA THR A 276 12.24 -17.43 -16.97
C THR A 276 12.11 -17.15 -18.46
N ILE A 277 12.25 -15.89 -18.86
CA ILE A 277 12.15 -15.47 -20.27
C ILE A 277 13.25 -16.09 -21.13
N LYS A 278 14.50 -16.08 -20.66
CA LYS A 278 15.65 -16.54 -21.47
C LYS A 278 15.84 -18.05 -21.42
N CYS A 279 15.76 -18.66 -20.24
CA CYS A 279 16.21 -20.02 -19.97
C CYS A 279 15.10 -20.95 -19.45
N GLY A 280 13.88 -20.45 -19.21
CA GLY A 280 12.76 -21.28 -18.76
C GLY A 280 12.47 -22.41 -19.74
N ARG A 281 12.15 -23.59 -19.19
CA ARG A 281 11.77 -24.77 -19.98
C ARG A 281 10.52 -24.43 -20.80
N VAL A 282 10.54 -24.72 -22.10
CA VAL A 282 9.38 -24.50 -22.97
C VAL A 282 8.25 -25.40 -22.52
N LEU A 283 7.06 -24.82 -22.43
CA LEU A 283 5.83 -25.51 -22.06
C LEU A 283 5.07 -25.92 -23.32
N ASP A 284 4.70 -27.20 -23.39
CA ASP A 284 3.89 -27.74 -24.49
C ASP A 284 2.40 -27.37 -24.35
N LYS A 285 1.98 -26.99 -23.14
CA LYS A 285 0.60 -26.59 -22.80
C LYS A 285 0.64 -25.40 -21.83
N GLU A 286 -0.41 -24.60 -21.82
CA GLU A 286 -0.52 -23.53 -20.83
C GLU A 286 -0.51 -24.10 -19.40
N PRO A 287 0.15 -23.41 -18.44
CA PRO A 287 0.07 -23.78 -17.03
C PRO A 287 -1.38 -23.84 -16.57
N VAL A 288 -1.80 -25.02 -16.13
CA VAL A 288 -3.11 -25.22 -15.51
C VAL A 288 -3.03 -24.70 -14.08
N ASN A 289 -3.99 -23.87 -13.68
CA ASN A 289 -4.08 -23.37 -12.31
C ASN A 289 -4.60 -24.46 -11.38
N ALA A 290 -4.76 -24.16 -10.08
CA ALA A 290 -5.72 -24.92 -9.29
C ALA A 290 -7.05 -24.89 -10.06
N THR A 291 -7.41 -26.02 -10.68
CA THR A 291 -8.66 -26.18 -11.38
C THR A 291 -9.78 -25.79 -10.42
N PRO A 292 -10.78 -24.98 -10.83
CA PRO A 292 -12.05 -25.01 -10.13
C PRO A 292 -12.46 -26.47 -10.15
N VAL A 293 -12.45 -27.09 -8.98
CA VAL A 293 -12.87 -28.47 -8.84
C VAL A 293 -14.28 -28.52 -9.44
N ALA A 294 -14.44 -29.46 -10.37
CA ALA A 294 -15.73 -29.92 -10.81
C ALA A 294 -16.70 -30.01 -9.62
N ALA A 295 -17.78 -29.25 -9.71
CA ALA A 295 -19.05 -29.57 -9.07
C ALA A 295 -20.09 -29.57 -10.19
#